data_AF-T1B5Z5-F1
#
_entry.id   AF-T1B5Z5-F1
#
_cell.length_a   1.000
_cell.length_b   1.000
_cell.length_c   1.000
_cell.angle_alpha   90.00
_cell.angle_beta   90.00
_cell.angle_gamma   90.00
#
_symmetry.space_group_name_H-M   'P 1'
#
loop_
_entity.id
_entity.type
_entity.pdbx_description
1 polymer ?
#
loop_
_entity_poly.entity_id
_entity_poly.type
_entity_poly.pdbx_seq_one_letter_code
_entity_poly.pdbx_strand_id
1 'polypeptide(L)'
;MTLKVIVAEKADAGRRIAYFLSDGKQKAKKAKGLNYIEFKKGDDDYALVSLSGHVVELDFPKEMNDWSSVDLNDLIFAKIDRDLKNRTVGNTLLDFGGKESEFIIATDYDREGELIGTEALELAGIPRSASGNRVRRAKFSTLTREEIETAFDNLISVDYDLADSAGAREEVDLIWGAVLTRFFSVSTKRLGKNFLSVGRVQTPTLALIVDRENEIMGFKQETFWKIVITFSKGGHFQGVYEKAQLFDKEEADRVFATVNGQNGETKSFEKSVQRIPKPPPFNTTEFLREASRIGISPSRAMAIAESLYVKGYISYPRT
;
A
#
# COMPACT_ATOMS: atom_id res chain seq x y z
N MET A 1 32.02 22.19 10.90
CA MET A 1 30.86 21.67 11.65
C MET A 1 29.65 22.01 10.83
N THR A 2 29.15 21.04 10.08
CA THR A 2 27.95 21.20 9.25
C THR A 2 26.78 20.59 10.02
N LEU A 3 25.66 21.30 10.11
CA LEU A 3 24.46 20.75 10.72
C LEU A 3 23.78 19.82 9.71
N LYS A 4 23.60 18.55 10.09
CA LYS A 4 22.89 17.55 9.29
C LYS A 4 21.48 17.34 9.81
N VAL A 5 20.48 17.64 8.99
CA VAL A 5 19.07 17.56 9.35
C VAL A 5 18.48 16.29 8.75
N ILE A 6 18.14 15.31 9.58
CA ILE A 6 17.50 14.07 9.13
C ILE A 6 15.99 14.23 9.21
N VAL A 7 15.26 13.92 8.15
CA VAL A 7 13.79 13.92 8.14
C VAL A 7 13.28 12.49 8.03
N ALA A 8 12.60 11.99 9.06
CA ALA A 8 11.98 10.66 9.07
C ALA A 8 10.45 10.76 9.02
N GLU A 9 9.77 9.77 8.43
CA GLU A 9 8.31 9.80 8.25
C GLU A 9 7.53 9.72 9.57
N LYS A 10 8.03 8.91 10.53
CA LYS A 10 7.36 8.59 11.80
C LYS A 10 8.34 8.65 12.97
N ALA A 11 7.82 9.00 14.14
CA ALA A 11 8.61 9.13 15.37
C ALA A 11 9.36 7.84 15.76
N ASP A 12 8.75 6.67 15.55
CA ASP A 12 9.37 5.39 15.92
C ASP A 12 10.55 5.03 15.02
N ALA A 13 10.39 5.25 13.71
CA ALA A 13 11.47 5.08 12.73
C ALA A 13 12.61 6.07 13.02
N GLY A 14 12.28 7.34 13.23
CA GLY A 14 13.25 8.38 13.58
C GLY A 14 14.04 8.07 14.86
N ARG A 15 13.38 7.57 15.91
CA ARG A 15 14.06 7.15 17.15
C ARG A 15 15.06 6.02 16.92
N ARG A 16 14.74 5.04 16.08
CA ARG A 16 15.65 3.93 15.75
C ARG A 16 16.84 4.39 14.91
N ILE A 17 16.60 5.22 13.90
CA ILE A 17 17.65 5.81 13.08
C ILE A 17 18.62 6.59 13.97
N ALA A 18 18.11 7.49 14.82
CA ALA A 18 18.95 8.22 15.77
C ALA A 18 19.71 7.30 16.73
N TYR A 19 19.07 6.24 17.24
CA TYR A 19 19.72 5.29 18.14
C TYR A 19 20.91 4.58 17.49
N PHE A 20 20.76 4.09 16.26
CA PHE A 20 21.85 3.42 15.54
C PHE A 20 22.96 4.39 15.16
N LEU A 21 22.63 5.58 14.64
CA LEU A 21 23.64 6.55 14.21
C LEU A 21 24.41 7.22 15.36
N SER A 22 23.87 7.21 16.58
CA SER A 22 24.48 7.84 17.76
C SER A 22 25.00 6.84 18.80
N ASP A 23 24.84 5.54 18.58
CA ASP A 23 25.11 4.48 19.57
C ASP A 23 24.44 4.73 20.93
N GLY A 24 23.18 5.18 20.89
CA GLY A 24 22.40 5.47 22.09
C GLY A 24 22.72 6.81 22.76
N LYS A 25 23.57 7.65 22.16
CA LYS A 25 23.99 8.96 22.71
C LYS A 25 23.14 10.14 22.22
N GLN A 26 21.91 9.87 21.78
CA GLN A 26 20.98 10.89 21.33
C GLN A 26 20.20 11.56 22.48
N LYS A 27 19.81 12.83 22.28
CA LYS A 27 19.02 13.60 23.24
C LYS A 27 17.74 14.13 22.59
N ALA A 28 16.62 13.99 23.28
CA ALA A 28 15.38 14.63 22.87
C ALA A 28 15.43 16.13 23.19
N LYS A 29 15.03 16.95 22.23
CA LYS A 29 14.92 18.41 22.34
C LYS A 29 13.56 18.86 21.84
N LYS A 30 13.22 20.11 22.16
CA LYS A 30 11.98 20.73 21.74
C LYS A 30 12.25 22.12 21.20
N ALA A 31 11.79 22.41 19.98
CA ALA A 31 11.88 23.71 19.34
C ALA A 31 10.50 24.11 18.81
N LYS A 32 10.02 25.30 19.17
CA LYS A 32 8.72 25.87 18.74
C LYS A 32 7.50 24.94 18.87
N GLY A 33 7.56 23.93 19.75
CA GLY A 33 6.46 22.96 19.95
C GLY A 33 6.71 21.58 19.34
N LEU A 34 7.69 21.44 18.44
CA LEU A 34 8.08 20.16 17.85
C LEU A 34 9.21 19.50 18.62
N ASN A 35 9.09 18.20 18.87
CA ASN A 35 10.18 17.40 19.40
C ASN A 35 11.11 16.96 18.26
N TYR A 36 12.42 17.13 18.45
CA TYR A 36 13.45 16.62 17.56
C TYR A 36 14.53 15.92 18.39
N ILE A 37 15.38 15.15 17.73
CA ILE A 37 16.45 14.39 18.38
C ILE A 37 17.79 14.95 17.92
N GLU A 38 18.65 15.35 18.85
CA GLU A 38 20.02 15.78 18.54
C GLU A 38 21.04 14.71 18.91
N PHE A 39 22.11 14.60 18.13
CA PHE A 39 23.28 13.79 18.45
C PHE A 39 24.51 14.27 17.67
N LYS A 40 25.69 13.78 18.04
CA LYS A 40 26.94 13.99 17.31
C LYS A 40 27.43 12.66 16.73
N LYS A 41 27.92 12.67 15.49
CA LYS A 41 28.62 11.54 14.88
C LYS A 41 29.85 12.09 14.16
N GLY A 42 31.04 11.78 14.65
CA GLY A 42 32.28 12.44 14.21
C GLY A 42 32.28 13.93 14.57
N ASP A 43 32.64 14.77 13.61
CA ASP A 43 32.68 16.24 13.76
C ASP A 43 31.36 16.95 13.37
N ASP A 44 30.34 16.16 12.98
CA ASP A 44 29.05 16.68 12.53
C ASP A 44 28.00 16.65 13.65
N ASP A 45 27.20 17.70 13.70
CA ASP A 45 26.00 17.81 14.54
C ASP A 45 24.79 17.35 13.74
N TYR A 46 23.95 16.50 14.33
CA TYR A 46 22.74 15.98 13.72
C TYR A 46 21.50 16.47 14.45
N ALA A 47 20.48 16.85 13.69
CA ALA A 47 19.12 17.10 14.16
C ALA A 47 18.14 16.23 13.39
N LEU A 48 17.52 15.26 14.04
CA LEU A 48 16.51 14.39 13.43
C LEU A 48 15.11 14.91 13.77
N VAL A 49 14.36 15.27 12.74
CA VAL A 49 12.95 15.64 12.79
C VAL A 49 12.12 14.47 12.30
N SER A 50 11.15 14.04 13.11
CA SER A 50 10.18 13.04 12.70
C SER A 50 8.86 13.70 12.36
N LEU A 51 8.31 13.36 11.20
CA LEU A 51 7.01 13.80 10.74
C LEU A 51 5.91 12.89 11.34
N SER A 52 4.70 13.00 10.81
CA SER A 52 3.57 12.15 11.19
C SER A 52 2.82 11.71 9.93
N GLY A 53 3.57 11.20 8.96
CA GLY A 53 3.11 11.01 7.58
C GLY A 53 3.02 12.35 6.83
N HIS A 54 2.03 12.46 5.94
CA HIS A 54 1.75 13.65 5.14
C HIS A 54 1.58 14.92 5.99
N VAL A 55 2.34 15.95 5.64
CA VAL A 55 2.35 17.26 6.31
C VAL A 55 1.62 18.34 5.54
N VAL A 56 1.38 18.10 4.25
CA VAL A 56 0.55 18.90 3.36
C VAL A 56 -0.77 18.17 3.09
N GLU A 57 -1.82 18.93 2.84
CA GLU A 57 -3.12 18.47 2.35
C GLU A 57 -3.45 19.23 1.07
N LEU A 58 -3.93 18.51 0.06
CA LEU A 58 -4.45 19.10 -1.17
C LEU A 58 -5.95 19.30 -1.03
N ASP A 59 -6.43 20.51 -1.33
CA ASP A 59 -7.86 20.81 -1.40
C ASP A 59 -8.13 21.87 -2.48
N PHE A 60 -9.40 22.01 -2.85
CA PHE A 60 -9.83 23.15 -3.65
C PHE A 60 -9.79 24.45 -2.84
N PRO A 61 -9.70 25.62 -3.52
CA PRO A 61 -9.87 26.90 -2.87
C PRO A 61 -11.17 26.94 -2.06
N LYS A 62 -11.13 27.58 -0.89
CA LYS A 62 -12.24 27.55 0.08
C LYS A 62 -13.54 28.11 -0.49
N GLU A 63 -13.44 29.01 -1.46
CA GLU A 63 -14.55 29.60 -2.19
C GLU A 63 -15.32 28.55 -3.02
N MET A 64 -14.66 27.45 -3.39
CA MET A 64 -15.24 26.34 -4.17
C MET A 64 -15.83 25.22 -3.29
N ASN A 65 -16.04 25.46 -1.98
CA ASN A 65 -16.59 24.45 -1.08
C ASN A 65 -18.11 24.31 -1.12
N ASP A 66 -18.82 25.24 -1.74
CA ASP A 66 -20.26 25.08 -1.96
C ASP A 66 -20.54 24.18 -3.17
N TRP A 67 -20.91 22.94 -2.89
CA TRP A 67 -21.15 21.92 -3.93
C TRP A 67 -22.34 22.24 -4.82
N SER A 68 -23.25 23.13 -4.39
CA SER A 68 -24.49 23.42 -5.12
C SER A 68 -24.35 24.58 -6.10
N SER A 69 -23.37 25.45 -5.91
CA SER A 69 -23.19 26.68 -6.70
C SER A 69 -21.97 26.64 -7.62
N VAL A 70 -21.01 25.77 -7.36
CA VAL A 70 -19.79 25.64 -8.16
C VAL A 70 -20.05 24.85 -9.45
N ASP A 71 -19.64 25.41 -10.59
CA ASP A 71 -19.60 24.66 -11.84
C ASP A 71 -18.53 23.55 -11.74
N LEU A 72 -18.91 22.33 -12.09
CA LEU A 72 -18.01 21.19 -12.04
C LEU A 72 -16.86 21.30 -13.05
N ASN A 73 -17.05 22.02 -14.16
CA ASN A 73 -15.96 22.29 -15.10
C ASN A 73 -14.88 23.17 -14.48
N ASP A 74 -15.27 24.13 -13.63
CA ASP A 74 -14.31 24.99 -12.94
C ASP A 74 -13.42 24.19 -11.98
N LEU A 75 -13.96 23.14 -11.35
CA LEU A 75 -13.19 22.23 -10.50
C LEU A 75 -12.14 21.42 -11.28
N ILE A 76 -12.37 21.11 -12.55
CA ILE A 76 -11.40 20.33 -13.35
C ILE A 76 -10.11 21.11 -13.56
N PHE A 77 -10.22 22.42 -13.73
CA PHE A 77 -9.10 23.32 -14.02
C PHE A 77 -8.72 24.21 -12.84
N ALA A 78 -9.33 23.99 -11.67
CA ALA A 78 -9.05 24.78 -10.48
C ALA A 78 -7.60 24.58 -10.04
N LYS A 79 -6.98 25.68 -9.62
CA LYS A 79 -5.69 25.61 -8.94
C LYS A 79 -5.91 24.99 -7.55
N ILE A 80 -5.28 23.86 -7.30
CA ILE A 80 -5.33 23.16 -6.01
C ILE A 80 -4.49 23.94 -4.98
N ASP A 81 -5.09 24.16 -3.81
CA ASP A 81 -4.41 24.74 -2.66
C ASP A 81 -3.69 23.63 -1.86
N ARG A 82 -2.53 23.99 -1.32
CA ARG A 82 -1.68 23.11 -0.50
C ARG A 82 -1.69 23.65 0.92
N ASP A 83 -2.45 23.02 1.80
CA ASP A 83 -2.62 23.44 3.18
C ASP A 83 -1.72 22.65 4.12
N LEU A 84 -1.07 23.35 5.06
CA LEU A 84 -0.23 22.72 6.07
C LEU A 84 -1.07 22.10 7.19
N LYS A 85 -1.07 20.78 7.31
CA LYS A 85 -1.73 20.06 8.42
C LYS A 85 -1.15 20.44 9.77
N ASN A 86 0.18 20.63 9.83
CA ASN A 86 0.88 20.99 11.07
C ASN A 86 1.85 22.15 10.86
N ARG A 87 1.37 23.36 11.15
CA ARG A 87 2.17 24.61 11.09
C ARG A 87 3.42 24.57 11.98
N THR A 88 3.38 23.81 13.08
CA THR A 88 4.52 23.65 13.99
C THR A 88 5.69 22.96 13.29
N VAL A 89 5.41 21.90 12.55
CA VAL A 89 6.41 21.14 11.78
C VAL A 89 7.03 22.04 10.71
N GLY A 90 6.22 22.76 9.95
CA GLY A 90 6.70 23.69 8.93
C GLY A 90 7.62 24.76 9.50
N ASN A 91 7.23 25.42 10.60
CA ASN A 91 8.05 26.45 11.24
C ASN A 91 9.39 25.92 11.77
N THR A 92 9.42 24.69 12.31
CA THR A 92 10.65 24.07 12.79
C THR A 92 11.58 23.67 11.64
N LEU A 93 11.04 23.08 10.56
CA LEU A 93 11.82 22.74 9.37
C LEU A 93 12.43 23.99 8.72
N LEU A 94 11.67 25.09 8.68
CA LEU A 94 12.15 26.37 8.16
C LEU A 94 13.34 26.94 8.96
N ASP A 95 13.33 26.80 10.29
CA ASP A 95 14.47 27.23 11.13
C ASP A 95 15.75 26.42 10.82
N PHE A 96 15.60 25.14 10.47
CA PHE A 96 16.70 24.28 10.06
C PHE A 96 17.16 24.54 8.62
N GLY A 97 16.35 25.22 7.80
CA GLY A 97 16.56 25.53 6.38
C GLY A 97 17.69 26.53 6.05
N GLY A 98 18.42 27.01 7.05
CA GLY A 98 19.56 27.92 6.88
C GLY A 98 20.60 27.42 5.86
N LYS A 99 21.38 28.36 5.29
CA LYS A 99 22.28 28.09 4.14
C LYS A 99 23.36 27.04 4.38
N GLU A 100 23.67 26.71 5.63
CA GLU A 100 24.76 25.81 6.03
C GLU A 100 24.29 24.41 6.44
N SER A 101 22.99 24.10 6.33
CA SER A 101 22.45 22.79 6.71
C SER A 101 22.42 21.81 5.53
N GLU A 102 22.85 20.57 5.76
CA GLU A 102 22.64 19.43 4.86
C GLU A 102 21.37 18.68 5.27
N PHE A 103 20.44 18.47 4.35
CA PHE A 103 19.21 17.72 4.60
C PHE A 103 19.36 16.28 4.11
N ILE A 104 18.99 15.32 4.96
CA ILE A 104 18.99 13.89 4.67
C ILE A 104 17.56 13.37 4.82
N ILE A 105 16.92 13.04 3.71
CA ILE A 105 15.59 12.43 3.69
C ILE A 105 15.73 10.94 4.05
N ALA A 106 15.02 10.53 5.09
CA ALA A 106 15.00 9.18 5.64
C ALA A 106 13.54 8.71 5.90
N THR A 107 12.63 9.14 5.03
CA THR A 107 11.27 8.59 4.92
C THR A 107 11.30 7.18 4.33
N ASP A 108 10.18 6.45 4.43
CA ASP A 108 10.11 5.10 3.84
C ASP A 108 10.37 5.18 2.32
N TYR A 109 11.01 4.15 1.74
CA TYR A 109 11.40 4.18 0.33
C TYR A 109 10.27 3.67 -0.58
N ASP A 110 9.18 4.42 -0.63
CA ASP A 110 8.09 4.28 -1.60
C ASP A 110 7.71 5.64 -2.20
N ARG A 111 6.72 5.66 -3.09
CA ARG A 111 6.23 6.89 -3.74
C ARG A 111 5.74 7.93 -2.73
N GLU A 112 5.05 7.49 -1.69
CA GLU A 112 4.49 8.37 -0.66
C GLU A 112 5.60 8.95 0.22
N GLY A 113 6.55 8.13 0.64
CA GLY A 113 7.69 8.57 1.43
C GLY A 113 8.59 9.55 0.68
N GLU A 114 8.78 9.37 -0.63
CA GLU A 114 9.53 10.34 -1.45
C GLU A 114 8.79 11.68 -1.56
N LEU A 115 7.47 11.66 -1.75
CA LEU A 115 6.63 12.87 -1.71
C LEU A 115 6.74 13.59 -0.37
N ILE A 116 6.50 12.89 0.74
CA ILE A 116 6.62 13.44 2.11
C ILE A 116 8.01 14.06 2.33
N GLY A 117 9.06 13.40 1.84
CA GLY A 117 10.43 13.91 1.89
C GLY A 117 10.59 15.23 1.15
N THR A 118 10.09 15.32 -0.08
CA THR A 118 10.15 16.55 -0.89
C THR A 118 9.31 17.69 -0.32
N GLU A 119 8.15 17.40 0.28
CA GLU A 119 7.34 18.39 0.97
C GLU A 119 8.08 18.95 2.19
N ALA A 120 8.78 18.11 2.94
CA ALA A 120 9.59 18.57 4.06
C ALA A 120 10.72 19.51 3.62
N LEU A 121 11.34 19.28 2.45
CA LEU A 121 12.33 20.18 1.86
C LEU A 121 11.71 21.52 1.48
N GLU A 122 10.53 21.50 0.84
CA GLU A 122 9.79 22.71 0.48
C GLU A 122 9.45 23.56 1.72
N LEU A 123 8.98 22.91 2.79
CA LEU A 123 8.69 23.56 4.07
C LEU A 123 9.95 24.10 4.77
N ALA A 124 11.09 23.45 4.57
CA ALA A 124 12.39 23.96 5.01
C ALA A 124 12.91 25.13 4.14
N GLY A 125 12.19 25.54 3.09
CA GLY A 125 12.64 26.59 2.17
C GLY A 125 13.82 26.14 1.29
N ILE A 126 14.00 24.83 1.11
CA ILE A 126 15.05 24.25 0.27
C ILE A 126 14.50 24.12 -1.16
N PRO A 127 15.06 24.87 -2.15
CA PRO A 127 14.56 24.79 -3.51
C PRO A 127 14.89 23.43 -4.13
N ARG A 128 14.06 22.94 -5.05
CA ARG A 128 14.31 21.66 -5.77
C ARG A 128 15.63 21.66 -6.55
N SER A 129 16.13 22.84 -6.92
CA SER A 129 17.46 23.01 -7.55
C SER A 129 18.63 22.78 -6.57
N ALA A 130 18.37 22.70 -5.27
CA ALA A 130 19.39 22.32 -4.29
C ALA A 130 19.72 20.84 -4.46
N SER A 131 20.96 20.56 -4.87
CA SER A 131 21.47 19.21 -5.10
C SER A 131 22.84 19.02 -4.45
N GLY A 132 23.39 17.80 -4.57
CA GLY A 132 24.71 17.47 -4.05
C GLY A 132 24.70 17.37 -2.52
N ASN A 133 25.63 18.06 -1.87
CA ASN A 133 25.80 17.95 -0.40
C ASN A 133 24.72 18.68 0.40
N ARG A 134 23.83 19.45 -0.23
CA ARG A 134 22.75 20.15 0.48
C ARG A 134 21.52 19.27 0.73
N VAL A 135 21.26 18.32 -0.17
CA VAL A 135 20.09 17.44 -0.11
C VAL A 135 20.51 16.03 -0.52
N ARG A 136 20.27 15.09 0.38
CA ARG A 136 20.61 13.68 0.25
C ARG A 136 19.42 12.81 0.65
N ARG A 137 19.42 11.57 0.19
CA ARG A 137 18.39 10.56 0.45
C ARG A 137 19.04 9.29 0.98
N ALA A 138 18.63 8.85 2.17
CA ALA A 138 19.02 7.56 2.73
C ALA A 138 18.04 6.49 2.23
N LYS A 139 18.53 5.50 1.50
CA LYS A 139 17.71 4.39 0.97
C LYS A 139 17.92 3.14 1.81
N PHE A 140 16.86 2.66 2.46
CA PHE A 140 16.88 1.45 3.29
C PHE A 140 15.60 0.64 3.12
N SER A 141 15.72 -0.69 3.18
CA SER A 141 14.57 -1.61 3.11
C SER A 141 14.20 -2.22 4.47
N THR A 142 15.04 -2.02 5.49
CA THR A 142 14.82 -2.52 6.86
C THR A 142 15.33 -1.49 7.87
N LEU A 143 14.79 -1.50 9.09
CA LEU A 143 15.28 -0.67 10.20
C LEU A 143 16.21 -1.46 11.12
N THR A 144 17.21 -2.12 10.55
CA THR A 144 18.31 -2.78 11.29
C THR A 144 19.53 -1.86 11.36
N ARG A 145 20.44 -2.11 12.29
CA ARG A 145 21.66 -1.31 12.45
C ARG A 145 22.50 -1.30 11.17
N GLU A 146 22.79 -2.49 10.64
CA GLU A 146 23.63 -2.69 9.46
C GLU A 146 23.07 -1.96 8.23
N GLU A 147 21.76 -2.07 7.98
CA GLU A 147 21.10 -1.42 6.84
C GLU A 147 21.11 0.11 7.00
N ILE A 148 20.81 0.62 8.20
CA ILE A 148 20.79 2.08 8.44
C ILE A 148 22.19 2.67 8.33
N GLU A 149 23.21 2.05 8.92
CA GLU A 149 24.60 2.52 8.80
C GLU A 149 25.03 2.52 7.33
N THR A 150 24.78 1.43 6.61
CA THR A 150 25.10 1.31 5.17
C THR A 150 24.37 2.38 4.34
N ALA A 151 23.10 2.65 4.62
CA ALA A 151 22.31 3.65 3.91
C ALA A 151 22.83 5.08 4.12
N PHE A 152 23.29 5.39 5.34
CA PHE A 152 23.87 6.71 5.67
C PHE A 152 25.31 6.89 5.17
N ASP A 153 26.03 5.79 4.95
CA ASP A 153 27.34 5.83 4.31
C ASP A 153 27.23 5.94 2.77
N ASN A 154 26.10 5.52 2.19
CA ASN A 154 25.85 5.48 0.75
C ASN A 154 24.63 6.33 0.33
N LEU A 155 24.62 7.60 0.74
CA LEU A 155 23.53 8.53 0.43
C LEU A 155 23.39 8.78 -1.08
N ILE A 156 22.16 8.72 -1.57
CA ILE A 156 21.79 8.99 -2.96
C ILE A 156 21.12 10.35 -3.11
N SER A 157 20.78 10.72 -4.34
CA SER A 157 19.93 11.88 -4.62
C SER A 157 18.46 11.54 -4.37
N VAL A 158 17.67 12.55 -4.01
CA VAL A 158 16.20 12.45 -3.94
C VAL A 158 15.64 12.18 -5.33
N ASP A 159 14.66 11.28 -5.41
CA ASP A 159 13.96 10.93 -6.65
C ASP A 159 12.71 11.81 -6.82
N TYR A 160 12.91 12.96 -7.44
CA TYR A 160 11.82 13.93 -7.65
C TYR A 160 10.74 13.42 -8.62
N ASP A 161 11.09 12.56 -9.58
CA ASP A 161 10.10 11.97 -10.50
C ASP A 161 9.19 10.99 -9.75
N LEU A 162 9.76 10.22 -8.82
CA LEU A 162 8.98 9.33 -7.94
C LEU A 162 8.04 10.12 -7.03
N ALA A 163 8.51 11.22 -6.44
CA ALA A 163 7.68 12.13 -5.65
C ALA A 163 6.55 12.78 -6.49
N ASP A 164 6.88 13.28 -7.68
CA ASP A 164 5.91 13.91 -8.59
C ASP A 164 4.86 12.90 -9.07
N SER A 165 5.23 11.61 -9.21
CA SER A 165 4.27 10.55 -9.51
C SER A 165 3.22 10.34 -8.41
N ALA A 166 3.59 10.54 -7.14
CA ALA A 166 2.66 10.49 -6.02
C ALA A 166 1.79 11.75 -5.98
N GLY A 167 2.39 12.94 -6.13
CA GLY A 167 1.66 14.21 -6.15
C GLY A 167 0.62 14.27 -7.27
N ALA A 168 1.00 13.85 -8.47
CA ALA A 168 0.06 13.75 -9.61
C ALA A 168 -1.10 12.78 -9.30
N ARG A 169 -0.84 11.67 -8.60
CA ARG A 169 -1.90 10.74 -8.18
C ARG A 169 -2.87 11.43 -7.21
N GLU A 170 -2.36 12.16 -6.22
CA GLU A 170 -3.20 12.87 -5.24
C GLU A 170 -4.07 13.94 -5.89
N GLU A 171 -3.50 14.75 -6.79
CA GLU A 171 -4.26 15.75 -7.55
C GLU A 171 -5.35 15.12 -8.43
N VAL A 172 -5.00 14.06 -9.18
CA VAL A 172 -5.97 13.35 -10.02
C VAL A 172 -7.08 12.72 -9.19
N ASP A 173 -6.74 12.08 -8.06
CA ASP A 173 -7.73 11.45 -7.19
C ASP A 173 -8.64 12.50 -6.53
N LEU A 174 -8.12 13.68 -6.17
CA LEU A 174 -8.89 14.82 -5.66
C LEU A 174 -9.85 15.35 -6.72
N ILE A 175 -9.36 15.68 -7.93
CA ILE A 175 -10.17 16.24 -9.02
C ILE A 175 -11.26 15.25 -9.41
N TRP A 176 -10.87 14.01 -9.73
CA TRP A 176 -11.80 12.98 -10.16
C TRP A 176 -12.83 12.64 -9.09
N GLY A 177 -12.35 12.51 -7.85
CA GLY A 177 -13.17 12.20 -6.69
C GLY A 177 -14.19 13.30 -6.43
N ALA A 178 -13.75 14.55 -6.32
CA ALA A 178 -14.62 15.68 -6.01
C ALA A 178 -15.62 15.96 -7.13
N VAL A 179 -15.18 16.02 -8.39
CA VAL A 179 -16.07 16.31 -9.53
C VAL A 179 -17.19 15.30 -9.63
N LEU A 180 -16.86 14.00 -9.64
CA LEU A 180 -17.88 12.96 -9.79
C LEU A 180 -18.73 12.79 -8.53
N THR A 181 -18.12 12.87 -7.34
CA THR A 181 -18.87 12.81 -6.08
C THR A 181 -19.89 13.93 -6.01
N ARG A 182 -19.50 15.18 -6.35
CA ARG A 182 -20.40 16.33 -6.39
C ARG A 182 -21.49 16.13 -7.45
N PHE A 183 -21.13 15.71 -8.66
CA PHE A 183 -22.08 15.44 -9.74
C PHE A 183 -23.19 14.47 -9.32
N PHE A 184 -22.83 13.28 -8.84
CA PHE A 184 -23.81 12.26 -8.46
C PHE A 184 -24.60 12.66 -7.23
N SER A 185 -23.95 13.26 -6.23
CA SER A 185 -24.60 13.68 -4.98
C SER A 185 -25.63 14.79 -5.22
N VAL A 186 -25.30 15.80 -6.03
CA VAL A 186 -26.22 16.89 -6.38
C VAL A 186 -27.36 16.39 -7.28
N SER A 187 -27.04 15.62 -8.34
CA SER A 187 -28.05 15.12 -9.29
C SER A 187 -29.07 14.19 -8.63
N THR A 188 -28.64 13.42 -7.62
CA THR A 188 -29.54 12.52 -6.86
C THR A 188 -30.12 13.15 -5.60
N LYS A 189 -29.83 14.42 -5.31
CA LYS A 189 -30.21 15.14 -4.08
C LYS A 189 -29.75 14.44 -2.79
N ARG A 190 -28.66 13.69 -2.87
CA ARG A 190 -28.05 12.98 -1.75
C ARG A 190 -26.84 13.77 -1.26
N LEU A 191 -27.06 14.65 -0.27
CA LEU A 191 -26.03 15.52 0.30
C LEU A 191 -25.75 15.19 1.77
N GLY A 192 -24.76 15.87 2.35
CA GLY A 192 -24.37 15.69 3.75
C GLY A 192 -23.90 14.26 4.01
N LYS A 193 -24.47 13.58 5.02
CA LYS A 193 -24.09 12.20 5.38
C LYS A 193 -24.49 11.15 4.34
N ASN A 194 -25.35 11.49 3.38
CA ASN A 194 -25.89 10.55 2.40
C ASN A 194 -25.20 10.63 1.04
N PHE A 195 -24.13 11.44 0.92
CA PHE A 195 -23.42 11.67 -0.33
C PHE A 195 -22.95 10.38 -0.99
N LEU A 196 -22.86 10.41 -2.32
CA LEU A 196 -22.40 9.29 -3.12
C LEU A 196 -20.94 9.49 -3.49
N SER A 197 -20.04 8.83 -2.77
CA SER A 197 -18.61 8.86 -3.07
C SER A 197 -18.32 8.14 -4.39
N VAL A 198 -17.64 8.82 -5.29
CA VAL A 198 -17.10 8.24 -6.52
C VAL A 198 -15.60 8.46 -6.53
N GLY A 199 -14.85 7.46 -6.99
CA GLY A 199 -13.40 7.61 -7.09
C GLY A 199 -12.80 6.60 -8.03
N ARG A 200 -11.70 7.01 -8.66
CA ARG A 200 -11.06 6.33 -9.77
C ARG A 200 -10.69 4.87 -9.48
N VAL A 201 -10.36 4.53 -8.24
CA VAL A 201 -10.04 3.15 -7.80
C VAL A 201 -11.18 2.50 -7.03
N GLN A 202 -11.85 3.22 -6.13
CA GLN A 202 -12.94 2.66 -5.32
C GLN A 202 -14.13 2.18 -6.18
N THR A 203 -14.46 2.91 -7.25
CA THR A 203 -15.62 2.62 -8.10
C THR A 203 -15.40 1.36 -8.94
N PRO A 204 -14.27 1.18 -9.67
CA PRO A 204 -13.97 -0.09 -10.33
C PRO A 204 -13.82 -1.26 -9.34
N THR A 205 -13.30 -1.03 -8.14
CA THR A 205 -13.19 -2.09 -7.13
C THR A 205 -14.57 -2.60 -6.70
N LEU A 206 -15.53 -1.69 -6.50
CA LEU A 206 -16.92 -2.06 -6.22
C LEU A 206 -17.55 -2.79 -7.42
N ALA A 207 -17.25 -2.36 -8.65
CA ALA A 207 -17.75 -3.00 -9.86
C ALA A 207 -17.39 -4.50 -9.92
N LEU A 208 -16.16 -4.89 -9.53
CA LEU A 208 -15.78 -6.32 -9.47
C LEU A 208 -16.69 -7.16 -8.56
N ILE A 209 -17.17 -6.58 -7.46
CA ILE A 209 -18.09 -7.25 -6.53
C ILE A 209 -19.49 -7.32 -7.13
N VAL A 210 -19.96 -6.21 -7.72
CA VAL A 210 -21.27 -6.13 -8.39
C VAL A 210 -21.35 -7.11 -9.56
N ASP A 211 -20.30 -7.20 -10.36
CA ASP A 211 -20.21 -8.13 -11.50
C ASP A 211 -20.30 -9.58 -11.03
N ARG A 212 -19.57 -9.94 -9.96
CA ARG A 212 -19.67 -11.29 -9.35
C ARG A 212 -21.07 -11.58 -8.79
N GLU A 213 -21.72 -10.60 -8.18
CA GLU A 213 -23.09 -10.77 -7.70
C GLU A 213 -24.07 -10.98 -8.87
N ASN A 214 -23.93 -10.22 -9.95
CA ASN A 214 -24.72 -10.40 -11.15
C ASN A 214 -24.49 -11.77 -11.81
N GLU A 215 -23.25 -12.28 -11.82
CA GLU A 215 -22.92 -13.64 -12.26
C GLU A 215 -23.66 -14.69 -11.42
N ILE A 216 -23.68 -14.52 -10.09
CA ILE A 216 -24.38 -15.42 -9.16
C ILE A 216 -25.89 -15.37 -9.38
N MET A 217 -26.47 -14.18 -9.49
CA MET A 217 -27.91 -13.99 -9.74
C MET A 217 -28.34 -14.52 -11.11
N GLY A 218 -27.48 -14.39 -12.11
CA GLY A 218 -27.70 -14.89 -13.48
C GLY A 218 -27.40 -16.38 -13.66
N PHE A 219 -26.81 -17.03 -12.65
CA PHE A 219 -26.42 -18.44 -12.74
C PHE A 219 -27.65 -19.34 -12.87
N LYS A 220 -27.80 -19.98 -14.03
CA LYS A 220 -28.82 -20.99 -14.27
C LYS A 220 -28.25 -22.35 -13.89
N GLN A 221 -28.79 -22.93 -12.82
CA GLN A 221 -28.43 -24.28 -12.42
C GLN A 221 -28.82 -25.28 -13.52
N GLU A 222 -27.88 -26.14 -13.88
CA GLU A 222 -28.09 -27.22 -14.83
C GLU A 222 -27.95 -28.56 -14.10
N THR A 223 -28.94 -29.44 -14.30
CA THR A 223 -28.89 -30.78 -13.72
C THR A 223 -27.93 -31.63 -14.54
N PHE A 224 -26.98 -32.27 -13.87
CA PHE A 224 -26.10 -33.25 -14.47
C PHE A 224 -26.00 -34.49 -13.58
N TRP A 225 -25.71 -35.62 -14.20
CA TRP A 225 -25.48 -36.90 -13.55
C TRP A 225 -24.00 -37.24 -13.59
N LYS A 226 -23.52 -37.88 -12.52
CA LYS A 226 -22.15 -38.37 -12.39
C LYS A 226 -22.20 -39.84 -12.00
N ILE A 227 -21.55 -40.69 -12.78
CA ILE A 227 -21.44 -42.11 -12.47
C ILE A 227 -20.20 -42.32 -11.60
N VAL A 228 -20.41 -42.69 -10.34
CA VAL A 228 -19.37 -42.99 -9.35
C VAL A 228 -19.43 -44.49 -9.05
N ILE A 229 -18.31 -45.18 -9.22
CA ILE A 229 -18.20 -46.64 -9.07
C ILE A 229 -17.40 -46.92 -7.80
N THR A 230 -17.95 -47.71 -6.89
CA THR A 230 -17.24 -48.17 -5.69
C THR A 230 -16.68 -49.56 -5.94
N PHE A 231 -15.36 -49.68 -5.93
CA PHE A 231 -14.65 -50.96 -6.04
C PHE A 231 -14.30 -51.49 -4.65
N SER A 232 -14.32 -52.82 -4.46
CA SER A 232 -14.08 -53.48 -3.16
C SER A 232 -12.86 -54.40 -3.13
N LYS A 233 -12.25 -54.70 -4.28
CA LYS A 233 -11.10 -55.60 -4.38
C LYS A 233 -9.85 -54.92 -3.83
N GLY A 234 -9.34 -55.40 -2.69
CA GLY A 234 -8.14 -54.85 -2.04
C GLY A 234 -8.41 -53.59 -1.21
N GLY A 235 -9.68 -53.27 -0.94
CA GLY A 235 -10.11 -52.08 -0.21
C GLY A 235 -11.28 -51.38 -0.91
N HIS A 236 -11.93 -50.44 -0.22
CA HIS A 236 -12.97 -49.61 -0.81
C HIS A 236 -12.36 -48.36 -1.43
N PHE A 237 -12.53 -48.17 -2.74
CA PHE A 237 -12.12 -46.94 -3.43
C PHE A 237 -13.12 -46.56 -4.53
N GLN A 238 -13.13 -45.30 -4.91
CA GLN A 238 -14.04 -44.76 -5.92
C GLN A 238 -13.33 -44.53 -7.25
N GLY A 239 -13.93 -44.99 -8.34
CA GLY A 239 -13.66 -44.51 -9.68
C GLY A 239 -14.78 -43.58 -10.16
N VAL A 240 -14.44 -42.68 -11.08
CA VAL A 240 -15.41 -41.80 -11.74
C VAL A 240 -15.41 -42.16 -13.22
N TYR A 241 -16.59 -42.25 -13.80
CA TYR A 241 -16.73 -42.46 -15.25
C TYR A 241 -16.02 -41.34 -16.04
N GLU A 242 -15.41 -41.67 -17.18
CA GLU A 242 -14.54 -40.78 -17.94
C GLU A 242 -15.22 -39.45 -18.32
N LYS A 243 -16.53 -39.50 -18.62
CA LYS A 243 -17.36 -38.30 -18.73
C LYS A 243 -17.73 -37.85 -17.33
N ALA A 244 -16.98 -36.87 -16.82
CA ALA A 244 -17.14 -36.34 -15.47
C ALA A 244 -18.57 -35.83 -15.17
N GLN A 245 -19.29 -35.38 -16.21
CA GLN A 245 -20.66 -34.89 -16.16
C GLN A 245 -21.45 -35.40 -17.38
N LEU A 246 -22.66 -35.91 -17.14
CA LEU A 246 -23.64 -36.28 -18.17
C LEU A 246 -24.85 -35.38 -18.00
N PHE A 247 -25.28 -34.69 -19.06
CA PHE A 247 -26.42 -33.76 -19.01
C PHE A 247 -27.72 -34.39 -19.53
N ASP A 248 -27.63 -35.56 -20.15
CA ASP A 248 -28.78 -36.38 -20.51
C ASP A 248 -28.97 -37.48 -19.45
N LYS A 249 -30.16 -37.51 -18.84
CA LYS A 249 -30.52 -38.54 -17.86
C LYS A 249 -30.56 -39.92 -18.49
N GLU A 250 -31.07 -40.04 -19.71
CA GLU A 250 -31.23 -41.33 -20.37
C GLU A 250 -29.86 -41.93 -20.70
N GLU A 251 -28.90 -41.11 -21.14
CA GLU A 251 -27.51 -41.53 -21.28
C GLU A 251 -26.93 -42.00 -19.94
N ALA A 252 -27.13 -41.24 -18.86
CA ALA A 252 -26.66 -41.61 -17.53
C ALA A 252 -27.24 -42.96 -17.05
N ASP A 253 -28.54 -43.18 -17.23
CA ASP A 253 -29.23 -44.41 -16.86
C ASP A 253 -28.73 -45.61 -17.69
N ARG A 254 -28.50 -45.41 -19.00
CA ARG A 254 -27.92 -46.45 -19.89
C ARG A 254 -26.50 -46.84 -19.44
N VAL A 255 -25.65 -45.86 -19.14
CA VAL A 255 -24.29 -46.10 -18.67
C VAL A 255 -24.34 -46.81 -17.31
N PHE A 256 -25.15 -46.32 -16.37
CA PHE A 256 -25.31 -46.93 -15.04
C PHE A 256 -25.74 -48.40 -15.13
N ALA A 257 -26.78 -48.70 -15.93
CA ALA A 257 -27.28 -50.06 -16.11
C ALA A 257 -26.22 -51.00 -16.70
N THR A 258 -25.36 -50.49 -17.57
CA THR A 258 -24.28 -51.26 -18.20
C THR A 258 -23.18 -51.63 -17.20
N VAL A 259 -22.86 -50.75 -16.24
CA VAL A 259 -21.74 -50.95 -15.31
C VAL A 259 -22.16 -51.53 -13.95
N ASN A 260 -23.44 -51.42 -13.58
CA ASN A 260 -23.90 -51.86 -12.27
C ASN A 260 -23.80 -53.40 -12.11
N GLY A 261 -23.22 -53.85 -11.00
CA GLY A 261 -23.01 -55.26 -10.71
C GLY A 261 -21.93 -55.96 -11.56
N GLN A 262 -21.25 -55.21 -12.44
CA GLN A 262 -20.16 -55.75 -13.25
C GLN A 262 -18.81 -55.65 -12.53
N ASN A 263 -17.88 -56.51 -12.93
CA ASN A 263 -16.49 -56.44 -12.47
C ASN A 263 -15.70 -55.43 -13.32
N GLY A 264 -14.87 -54.62 -12.67
CA GLY A 264 -13.90 -53.77 -13.37
C GLY A 264 -12.58 -54.50 -13.65
N GLU A 265 -11.93 -54.15 -14.75
CA GLU A 265 -10.57 -54.58 -15.08
C GLU A 265 -9.65 -53.36 -15.20
N THR A 266 -8.45 -53.46 -14.63
CA THR A 266 -7.43 -52.42 -14.75
C THR A 266 -6.82 -52.46 -16.15
N LYS A 267 -7.14 -51.46 -16.99
CA LYS A 267 -6.55 -51.34 -18.33
C LYS A 267 -5.13 -50.78 -18.32
N SER A 268 -4.85 -49.82 -17.45
CA SER A 268 -3.54 -49.18 -17.31
C SER A 268 -3.30 -48.77 -15.85
N PHE A 269 -2.03 -48.72 -15.47
CA PHE A 269 -1.58 -48.20 -14.19
C PHE A 269 -0.40 -47.27 -14.44
N GLU A 270 -0.58 -45.99 -14.11
CA GLU A 270 0.47 -45.00 -14.17
C GLU A 270 0.81 -44.52 -12.76
N LYS A 271 2.11 -44.45 -12.48
CA LYS A 271 2.65 -43.88 -11.25
C LYS A 271 3.64 -42.80 -11.63
N SER A 272 3.33 -41.56 -11.25
CA SER A 272 4.23 -40.43 -11.42
C SER A 272 4.62 -39.87 -10.05
N VAL A 273 5.85 -39.37 -9.96
CA VAL A 273 6.29 -38.59 -8.80
C VAL A 273 5.98 -37.13 -9.10
N GLN A 274 4.99 -36.58 -8.41
CA GLN A 274 4.71 -35.15 -8.49
C GLN A 274 5.60 -34.39 -7.50
N ARG A 275 6.41 -33.46 -8.02
CA ARG A 275 7.18 -32.54 -7.20
C ARG A 275 6.31 -31.33 -6.88
N ILE A 276 6.01 -31.14 -5.60
CA ILE A 276 5.37 -29.91 -5.12
C ILE A 276 6.47 -28.86 -4.92
N PRO A 277 6.50 -27.77 -5.71
CA PRO A 277 7.50 -26.73 -5.56
C PRO A 277 7.31 -25.99 -4.22
N LYS A 278 8.41 -25.47 -3.68
CA LYS A 278 8.34 -24.54 -2.53
C LYS A 278 7.67 -23.25 -3.00
N PRO A 279 6.89 -22.56 -2.15
CA PRO A 279 6.31 -21.28 -2.51
C PRO A 279 7.41 -20.23 -2.79
N PRO A 280 7.14 -19.26 -3.67
CA PRO A 280 8.04 -18.11 -3.83
C PRO A 280 8.08 -17.27 -2.54
N PRO A 281 9.09 -16.39 -2.38
CA PRO A 281 9.06 -15.37 -1.33
C PRO A 281 7.80 -14.50 -1.45
N PHE A 282 7.24 -14.10 -0.32
CA PHE A 282 6.06 -13.23 -0.33
C PHE A 282 6.37 -11.86 -0.93
N ASN A 283 5.48 -11.42 -1.82
CA ASN A 283 5.24 -10.01 -2.10
C ASN A 283 4.03 -9.49 -1.30
N THR A 284 3.73 -8.20 -1.38
CA THR A 284 2.60 -7.61 -0.64
C THR A 284 1.27 -8.27 -1.00
N THR A 285 1.01 -8.55 -2.28
CA THR A 285 -0.27 -9.13 -2.73
C THR A 285 -0.50 -10.53 -2.16
N GLU A 286 0.51 -11.39 -2.23
CA GLU A 286 0.45 -12.76 -1.69
C GLU A 286 0.32 -12.74 -0.17
N PHE A 287 1.08 -11.88 0.52
CA PHE A 287 0.94 -11.67 1.96
C PHE A 287 -0.51 -11.31 2.35
N LEU A 288 -1.12 -10.34 1.67
CA LEU A 288 -2.49 -9.91 1.96
C LEU A 288 -3.52 -10.99 1.65
N ARG A 289 -3.30 -11.78 0.59
CA ARG A 289 -4.16 -12.92 0.25
C ARG A 289 -4.10 -14.00 1.33
N GLU A 290 -2.91 -14.38 1.77
CA GLU A 290 -2.74 -15.39 2.82
C GLU A 290 -3.23 -14.90 4.19
N ALA A 291 -3.03 -13.61 4.51
CA ALA A 291 -3.60 -13.00 5.71
C ALA A 291 -5.14 -13.04 5.70
N SER A 292 -5.75 -12.74 4.54
CA SER A 292 -7.21 -12.81 4.38
C SER A 292 -7.73 -14.25 4.53
N ARG A 293 -6.97 -15.24 4.05
CA ARG A 293 -7.31 -16.67 4.19
C ARG A 293 -7.38 -17.12 5.65
N ILE A 294 -6.61 -16.48 6.54
CA ILE A 294 -6.64 -16.75 8.00
C ILE A 294 -7.53 -15.78 8.78
N GLY A 295 -8.36 -14.98 8.10
CA GLY A 295 -9.36 -14.10 8.72
C GLY A 295 -8.83 -12.73 9.17
N ILE A 296 -7.65 -12.31 8.70
CA ILE A 296 -7.12 -10.97 8.96
C ILE A 296 -7.42 -10.08 7.75
N SER A 297 -8.16 -8.98 7.96
CA SER A 297 -8.46 -8.04 6.88
C SER A 297 -7.18 -7.41 6.29
N PRO A 298 -7.17 -7.04 5.00
CA PRO A 298 -5.99 -6.43 4.38
C PRO A 298 -5.47 -5.19 5.11
N SER A 299 -6.37 -4.31 5.58
CA SER A 299 -6.00 -3.11 6.34
C SER A 299 -5.30 -3.45 7.66
N ARG A 300 -5.82 -4.44 8.40
CA ARG A 300 -5.22 -4.90 9.66
C ARG A 300 -3.88 -5.60 9.40
N ALA A 301 -3.79 -6.41 8.35
CA ALA A 301 -2.56 -7.09 7.95
C ALA A 301 -1.45 -6.08 7.64
N MET A 302 -1.73 -5.04 6.85
CA MET A 302 -0.77 -3.97 6.57
C MET A 302 -0.34 -3.21 7.83
N ALA A 303 -1.27 -2.87 8.72
CA ALA A 303 -0.94 -2.17 9.98
C ALA A 303 -0.03 -3.01 10.89
N ILE A 304 -0.27 -4.33 10.97
CA ILE A 304 0.61 -5.25 11.72
C ILE A 304 1.99 -5.32 11.06
N ALA A 305 2.05 -5.51 9.75
CA ALA A 305 3.30 -5.61 9.01
C ALA A 305 4.13 -4.31 9.15
N GLU A 306 3.49 -3.14 9.04
CA GLU A 306 4.14 -1.85 9.26
C GLU A 306 4.69 -1.71 10.69
N SER A 307 3.94 -2.15 11.70
CA SER A 307 4.45 -2.16 13.09
C SER A 307 5.65 -3.08 13.26
N LEU A 308 5.66 -4.26 12.61
CA LEU A 308 6.77 -5.20 12.65
C LEU A 308 8.00 -4.66 11.92
N TYR A 309 7.80 -4.00 10.78
CA TYR A 309 8.84 -3.30 10.02
C TYR A 309 9.48 -2.19 10.87
N VAL A 310 8.66 -1.33 11.49
CA VAL A 310 9.12 -0.25 12.37
C VAL A 310 9.95 -0.80 13.55
N LYS A 311 9.62 -1.99 14.05
CA LYS A 311 10.38 -2.67 15.11
C LYS A 311 11.63 -3.42 14.61
N GLY A 312 11.82 -3.50 13.29
CA GLY A 312 12.94 -4.19 12.65
C GLY A 312 12.81 -5.71 12.60
N TYR A 313 11.59 -6.26 12.71
CA TYR A 313 11.36 -7.71 12.62
C TYR A 313 11.22 -8.23 11.20
N ILE A 314 10.76 -7.39 10.27
CA ILE A 314 10.58 -7.73 8.86
C ILE A 314 11.14 -6.61 7.98
N SER A 315 11.37 -6.92 6.70
CA SER A 315 11.63 -5.92 5.68
C SER A 315 10.39 -5.11 5.33
N TYR A 316 10.60 -4.02 4.58
CA TYR A 316 9.53 -3.14 4.16
C TYR A 316 8.38 -3.91 3.49
N PRO A 317 7.13 -3.82 3.99
CA PRO A 317 6.05 -4.71 3.60
C PRO A 317 5.30 -4.28 2.34
N ARG A 318 5.79 -3.26 1.63
CA ARG A 318 5.24 -2.73 0.36
C ARG A 318 6.26 -2.97 -0.75
N THR A 319 6.23 -4.18 -1.33
CA THR A 319 7.16 -4.67 -2.35
C THR A 319 6.46 -5.69 -3.26
#